data_AF-A0A842T3Z5-F1
#
_entry.id   AF-A0A842T3Z5-F1
#
_cell.length_a   1.000
_cell.length_b   1.000
_cell.length_c   1.000
_cell.angle_alpha   90.00
_cell.angle_beta   90.00
_cell.angle_gamma   90.00
#
_symmetry.space_group_name_H-M   'P 1'
#
loop_
_entity.id
_entity.type
_entity.pdbx_description
1 polymer ?
#
loop_
_entity_poly.entity_id
_entity_poly.type
_entity_poly.pdbx_seq_one_letter_code
_entity_poly.pdbx_strand_id
1 'polypeptide(L)' 'MEYRKDAHRIYSLTYPLIFGVKSRQPAFIEGIGIIEALKTKIIELSENFEVKVV' A
#
# COMPACT_ATOMS: atom_id res chain seq x y z
N MET A 1 15.48 8.78 5.19
CA MET A 1 15.45 7.41 4.63
C MET A 1 15.75 6.45 5.76
N GLU A 2 14.80 5.60 6.11
CA GLU A 2 14.98 4.58 7.15
C GLU A 2 15.48 3.29 6.49
N TYR A 3 16.62 2.78 6.96
CA TYR A 3 17.20 1.53 6.46
C TYR A 3 16.83 0.38 7.40
N ARG A 4 16.37 -0.74 6.83
CA ARG A 4 16.20 -1.99 7.57
C ARG A 4 17.49 -2.78 7.60
N LYS A 5 17.72 -3.49 8.70
CA LYS A 5 18.90 -4.33 8.92
C LYS A 5 18.46 -5.75 9.25
N ASP A 6 18.85 -6.69 8.42
CA ASP A 6 18.79 -8.13 8.68
C ASP A 6 20.21 -8.66 8.89
N ALA A 7 20.34 -9.93 9.34
CA ALA A 7 21.61 -10.54 9.75
C ALA A 7 22.81 -10.28 8.82
N HIS A 8 22.58 -10.18 7.51
CA HIS A 8 23.61 -9.93 6.50
C HIS A 8 23.24 -8.85 5.48
N ARG A 9 22.19 -8.05 5.71
CA ARG A 9 21.66 -7.10 4.71
C ARG A 9 21.25 -5.78 5.35
N ILE A 10 21.58 -4.69 4.67
CA ILE A 10 21.07 -3.36 4.98
C ILE A 10 20.37 -2.86 3.72
N TYR A 11 19.08 -2.54 3.79
CA TYR A 11 18.30 -2.17 2.61
C TYR A 11 17.25 -1.11 2.90
N SER A 12 16.90 -0.38 1.85
CA SER A 12 15.76 0.54 1.80
C SER A 12 15.14 0.37 0.41
N LEU A 13 14.13 -0.48 0.30
CA LEU A 13 13.47 -0.81 -0.96
C LEU A 13 12.11 -0.12 -1.00
N THR A 14 11.94 0.82 -1.94
CA THR A 14 10.70 1.58 -2.13
C THR A 14 10.24 1.41 -3.57
N TYR A 15 9.00 0.99 -3.78
CA TYR A 15 8.43 0.74 -5.09
C TYR A 15 7.13 1.53 -5.28
N PRO A 16 6.94 2.23 -6.42
CA PRO A 16 5.63 2.76 -6.77
C PRO A 16 4.71 1.61 -7.21
N LEU A 17 3.53 1.52 -6.62
CA LEU A 17 2.50 0.54 -6.98
C LEU A 17 1.29 1.27 -7.57
N ILE A 18 0.93 0.95 -8.81
CA ILE A 18 -0.23 1.53 -9.51
C ILE A 18 -1.12 0.39 -9.97
N PHE A 19 -2.42 0.49 -9.71
CA PHE A 19 -3.40 -0.50 -10.10
C PHE A 19 -4.69 0.16 -10.59
N GLY A 20 -5.53 -0.62 -11.27
CA GLY A 20 -6.86 -0.22 -11.71
C GLY A 20 -7.89 -1.29 -11.36
N VAL A 21 -9.14 -0.87 -11.20
CA VAL A 21 -10.25 -1.80 -10.99
C VAL A 21 -10.62 -2.55 -12.27
N LYS A 22 -11.16 -3.75 -12.10
CA LYS A 22 -11.61 -4.61 -13.20
C LYS A 22 -12.55 -3.82 -14.12
N SER A 23 -12.35 -3.97 -15.42
CA SER A 23 -13.11 -3.27 -16.47
C SER A 23 -13.03 -1.74 -16.41
N ARG A 24 -12.06 -1.16 -15.69
CA ARG A 24 -11.89 0.30 -15.52
C ARG A 24 -13.16 1.01 -15.06
N GLN A 25 -14.00 0.32 -14.28
CA GLN A 25 -15.19 0.93 -13.71
C GLN A 25 -14.79 2.13 -12.83
N PRO A 26 -15.54 3.24 -12.83
CA PRO A 26 -15.26 4.36 -11.95
C PRO A 26 -15.68 4.02 -10.51
N ALA A 27 -14.94 3.13 -9.83
CA ALA A 27 -15.26 2.69 -8.48
C ALA A 27 -14.72 3.65 -7.39
N PHE A 28 -13.69 4.43 -7.72
CA PHE A 28 -13.07 5.41 -6.82
C PHE A 28 -13.70 6.79 -7.00
N ILE A 29 -14.98 6.88 -6.65
CA ILE A 29 -15.72 8.15 -6.63
C ILE A 29 -15.72 8.68 -5.19
N GLU A 30 -15.44 9.97 -5.03
CA GLU A 30 -15.48 10.64 -3.74
C GLU A 30 -16.90 10.62 -3.12
N GLY A 31 -16.98 10.60 -1.79
CA GLY A 31 -18.27 10.64 -1.07
C GLY A 31 -18.96 9.28 -0.86
N ILE A 32 -18.54 8.20 -1.52
CA ILE A 32 -19.11 6.84 -1.34
C ILE A 32 -18.37 6.05 -0.23
N GLY A 33 -17.22 6.54 0.24
CA GLY A 33 -16.43 5.92 1.31
C GLY A 33 -15.58 4.72 0.88
N ILE A 34 -15.71 4.25 -0.37
CA ILE A 34 -14.91 3.14 -0.93
C ILE A 34 -13.41 3.43 -0.87
N ILE A 35 -13.02 4.67 -1.16
CA ILE A 35 -11.62 5.11 -1.15
C ILE A 35 -11.01 4.95 0.25
N GLU A 36 -11.71 5.42 1.28
CA GLU A 36 -11.22 5.35 2.66
C GLU A 36 -11.20 3.91 3.18
N ALA A 37 -12.25 3.13 2.91
CA ALA A 37 -12.28 1.71 3.26
C ALA A 37 -11.12 0.92 2.62
N LEU A 38 -10.77 1.24 1.38
CA LEU A 38 -9.64 0.61 0.71
C LEU A 38 -8.30 1.03 1.32
N LYS A 39 -8.11 2.32 1.60
CA LYS A 39 -6.88 2.82 2.26
C LYS A 39 -6.66 2.13 3.61
N THR A 40 -7.69 2.02 4.44
CA THR A 40 -7.62 1.32 5.73
C THR A 40 -7.19 -0.12 5.55
N LYS A 41 -7.81 -0.87 4.63
CA LYS A 41 -7.42 -2.26 4.35
C LYS A 41 -5.98 -2.39 3.84
N ILE A 42 -5.51 -1.45 3.03
CA ILE A 42 -4.12 -1.45 2.55
C ILE A 42 -3.15 -1.27 3.71
N ILE A 43 -3.46 -0.38 4.65
CA ILE A 43 -2.64 -0.16 5.86
C ILE A 43 -2.63 -1.44 6.71
N GLU A 44 -3.80 -2.03 7.00
CA GLU A 44 -3.91 -3.29 7.75
C GLU A 44 -3.12 -4.43 7.09
N LEU A 45 -3.18 -4.55 5.75
CA LEU A 45 -2.39 -5.54 5.02
C LEU A 45 -0.89 -5.26 5.11
N SER A 46 -0.48 -3.99 5.06
CA SER A 46 0.94 -3.63 5.14
C SER A 46 1.58 -4.08 6.45
N GLU A 47 0.85 -3.99 7.56
CA GLU A 47 1.29 -4.48 8.87
C GLU A 47 1.50 -6.00 8.86
N ASN A 48 0.59 -6.76 8.23
CA ASN A 48 0.69 -8.22 8.13
C ASN A 48 1.87 -8.70 7.29
N PHE A 49 2.29 -7.92 6.29
CA PHE A 49 3.41 -8.27 5.40
C PHE A 49 4.72 -7.58 5.80
N GLU A 50 4.76 -6.92 6.95
CA GLU A 50 5.89 -6.12 7.41
C GLU A 50 6.31 -5.06 6.38
N VAL A 51 5.41 -4.52 5.56
CA VAL A 51 5.70 -3.48 4.57
C VAL A 51 5.29 -2.12 5.12
N LYS A 52 6.01 -1.05 4.76
CA LYS A 52 5.63 0.33 5.08
C LYS A 52 5.00 0.99 3.85
N VAL A 53 3.76 1.45 3.98
CA VAL A 53 3.16 2.38 3.01
C VAL A 53 3.69 3.78 3.32
N VAL A 54 4.20 4.47 2.30
CA VAL A 54 4.82 5.80 2.40
C VAL A 54 3.93 6.84 1.75
#